data_AF-A0A542HLB1-F1
#
_entry.id   AF-A0A542HLB1-F1
#
_cell.length_a   1.000
_cell.length_b   1.000
_cell.length_c   1.000
_cell.angle_alpha   90.00
_cell.angle_beta   90.00
_cell.angle_gamma   90.00
#
_symmetry.space_group_name_H-M   'P 1'
#
loop_
_entity.id
_entity.type
_entity.pdbx_description
1 polymer ?
#
loop_
_entity_poly.entity_id
_entity_poly.type
_entity_poly.pdbx_seq_one_letter_code
_entity_poly.pdbx_strand_id
1 'polypeptide(L)'
;MARISDETRTRNEQAIHAAMDRLLRGDLPPGGKTDLNTLAAAAGVTRTGFYPKKNRDGTTRPGPYQHLAEEFERRLKALQDAGEIVDPRDAQIAGLKAANSDLRERMAKREARIVELVEFQTMALSRIAAQHDEIRRLRSALANAGNVRPLR
;
A
#
# COMPACT_ATOMS: atom_id res chain seq x y z
N MET A 1 23.33 -26.43 -27.29
CA MET A 1 23.03 -26.65 -25.85
C MET A 1 23.14 -28.13 -25.58
N ALA A 2 23.99 -28.54 -24.64
CA ALA A 2 24.15 -29.94 -24.26
C ALA A 2 22.79 -30.55 -23.87
N ARG A 3 22.52 -31.78 -24.31
CA ARG A 3 21.36 -32.55 -23.83
C ARG A 3 21.53 -32.73 -22.32
N ILE A 4 20.64 -32.14 -21.54
CA ILE A 4 20.49 -32.45 -20.12
C ILE A 4 20.26 -33.97 -20.05
N SER A 5 21.06 -34.69 -19.25
CA SER A 5 20.82 -36.13 -19.05
C SER A 5 19.45 -36.34 -18.41
N ASP A 6 18.80 -37.46 -18.69
CA ASP A 6 17.48 -37.74 -18.11
C ASP A 6 17.50 -37.69 -16.58
N GLU A 7 18.58 -38.16 -15.95
CA GLU A 7 18.81 -38.03 -14.51
C GLU A 7 18.85 -36.56 -14.03
N THR A 8 19.48 -35.67 -14.80
CA THR A 8 19.55 -34.24 -14.45
C THR A 8 18.19 -33.57 -14.64
N ARG A 9 17.42 -33.99 -15.65
CA ARG A 9 16.04 -33.52 -15.81
C ARG A 9 15.18 -33.96 -14.62
N THR A 10 15.18 -35.23 -14.26
CA THR A 10 14.38 -35.75 -13.14
C THR A 10 14.75 -35.06 -11.82
N ARG A 11 16.05 -34.86 -11.54
CA ARG A 11 16.50 -34.12 -10.35
C ARG A 11 15.97 -32.69 -10.32
N ASN A 12 16.00 -32.00 -11.46
CA ASN A 12 15.50 -30.63 -11.56
C ASN A 12 13.98 -30.58 -11.40
N GLU A 13 13.23 -31.52 -11.98
CA GLU A 13 11.77 -31.61 -11.80
C GLU A 13 11.40 -31.83 -10.33
N GLN A 14 12.10 -32.74 -9.64
CA GLN A 14 11.93 -32.95 -8.20
C GLN A 14 12.22 -31.67 -7.39
N ALA A 15 13.30 -30.94 -7.73
CA ALA A 15 13.62 -29.67 -7.09
C ALA A 15 12.55 -28.60 -7.35
N ILE A 16 12.01 -28.54 -8.57
CA ILE A 16 10.93 -27.62 -8.94
C ILE A 16 9.65 -27.94 -8.17
N HIS A 17 9.25 -29.22 -8.06
CA HIS A 17 8.08 -29.61 -7.26
C HIS A 17 8.26 -29.24 -5.77
N ALA A 18 9.43 -29.55 -5.19
CA ALA A 18 9.71 -29.23 -3.80
C ALA A 18 9.71 -27.70 -3.54
N ALA A 19 10.22 -26.91 -4.49
CA ALA A 19 10.19 -25.45 -4.42
C ALA A 19 8.75 -24.92 -4.59
N MET A 20 7.99 -25.45 -5.55
CA MET A 20 6.58 -25.11 -5.78
C MET A 20 5.76 -25.30 -4.51
N ASP A 21 5.87 -26.45 -3.85
CA ASP A 21 5.08 -26.71 -2.64
C ASP A 21 5.47 -25.79 -1.47
N ARG A 22 6.74 -25.37 -1.37
CA ARG A 22 7.17 -24.38 -0.35
C ARG A 22 6.59 -22.99 -0.65
N LEU A 23 6.73 -22.51 -1.89
CA LEU A 23 6.24 -21.19 -2.29
C LEU A 23 4.71 -21.10 -2.17
N LEU A 24 3.98 -22.15 -2.54
CA LEU A 24 2.52 -22.20 -2.41
C LEU A 24 2.03 -22.29 -0.95
N ARG A 25 2.91 -22.67 -0.01
CA ARG A 25 2.63 -22.59 1.43
C ARG A 25 3.02 -21.24 2.05
N GLY A 26 3.53 -20.31 1.24
CA GLY A 26 4.02 -19.01 1.71
C GLY A 26 5.43 -19.04 2.34
N ASP A 27 6.14 -20.18 2.27
CA ASP A 27 7.54 -20.29 2.67
C ASP A 27 8.45 -19.71 1.57
N LEU A 28 8.46 -18.37 1.52
CA LEU A 28 9.19 -17.61 0.52
C LEU A 28 10.62 -17.31 1.00
N PRO A 29 11.63 -17.42 0.11
CA PRO A 29 12.97 -16.94 0.44
C PRO A 29 12.94 -15.42 0.68
N PRO A 30 13.88 -14.86 1.46
CA PRO A 30 13.92 -13.42 1.77
C PRO A 30 13.84 -12.55 0.51
N GLY A 31 12.80 -11.70 0.43
CA GLY A 31 12.55 -10.81 -0.71
C GLY A 31 11.95 -11.48 -1.96
N GLY A 32 11.90 -12.81 -2.05
CA GLY A 32 11.30 -13.56 -3.16
C GLY A 32 9.77 -13.59 -3.10
N LYS A 33 9.09 -13.65 -4.25
CA LYS A 33 7.63 -13.64 -4.45
C LYS A 33 7.09 -15.02 -4.77
N THR A 34 5.78 -15.21 -4.67
CA THR A 34 5.11 -16.38 -5.22
C THR A 34 5.02 -16.25 -6.75
N ASP A 35 6.17 -16.25 -7.44
CA ASP A 35 6.31 -16.09 -8.88
C ASP A 35 7.28 -17.11 -9.52
N LEU A 36 7.21 -17.25 -10.84
CA LEU A 36 8.09 -18.17 -11.59
C LEU A 36 9.59 -17.81 -11.48
N ASN A 37 9.91 -16.56 -11.17
CA ASN A 37 11.30 -16.13 -11.01
C ASN A 37 11.90 -16.70 -9.73
N THR A 38 11.15 -16.60 -8.63
CA THR A 38 11.51 -17.15 -7.33
C THR A 38 11.48 -18.67 -7.37
N LEU A 39 10.53 -19.28 -8.08
CA LEU A 39 10.50 -20.72 -8.34
C LEU A 39 11.77 -21.21 -9.05
N ALA A 40 12.20 -20.50 -10.11
CA ALA A 40 13.43 -20.81 -10.84
C ALA A 40 14.66 -20.76 -9.92
N ALA A 41 14.79 -19.66 -9.16
CA ALA A 41 15.91 -19.44 -8.25
C ALA A 41 15.94 -20.50 -7.13
N ALA A 42 14.79 -20.79 -6.51
CA ALA A 42 14.67 -21.77 -5.43
C ALA A 42 14.95 -23.21 -5.88
N ALA A 43 14.59 -23.55 -7.13
CA ALA A 43 14.85 -24.86 -7.72
C ALA A 43 16.24 -24.99 -8.36
N GLY A 44 17.04 -23.91 -8.39
CA GLY A 44 18.36 -23.90 -9.01
C GLY A 44 18.34 -24.07 -10.54
N VAL A 45 17.22 -23.73 -11.20
CA VAL A 45 17.05 -23.85 -12.65
C VAL A 45 17.01 -22.48 -13.32
N THR A 46 17.37 -22.43 -14.60
CA THR A 46 17.24 -21.19 -15.37
C THR A 46 15.77 -20.88 -15.66
N ARG A 47 15.36 -19.63 -15.44
CA ARG A 47 13.97 -19.18 -15.71
C ARG A 47 13.54 -19.44 -17.15
N THR A 48 14.47 -19.41 -18.11
CA THR A 48 14.18 -19.73 -19.53
C THR A 48 13.77 -21.20 -19.76
N GLY A 49 13.94 -22.07 -18.77
CA GLY A 49 13.46 -23.45 -18.80
C GLY A 49 11.93 -23.56 -18.74
N PHE A 50 11.25 -22.55 -18.20
CA PHE A 50 9.79 -22.50 -18.08
C PHE A 50 9.09 -21.97 -19.33
N TYR A 51 9.82 -21.34 -20.25
CA TYR A 51 9.23 -20.70 -21.42
C TYR A 51 9.48 -21.50 -22.71
N PRO A 52 8.57 -21.39 -23.70
CA PRO A 52 8.80 -21.91 -25.03
C PRO A 52 10.08 -21.34 -25.65
N LYS A 53 10.77 -22.16 -26.44
CA LYS A 53 11.99 -21.78 -27.16
C LYS A 53 11.77 -21.88 -28.66
N LYS A 54 12.38 -20.99 -29.43
CA LYS A 54 12.40 -21.07 -30.89
C LYS A 54 13.51 -22.00 -31.35
N ASN A 55 13.17 -22.91 -32.25
CA ASN A 55 14.11 -23.74 -32.98
C ASN A 55 14.77 -22.93 -34.11
N ARG A 56 15.85 -23.49 -34.68
CA ARG A 56 16.60 -22.86 -35.78
C ARG A 56 15.76 -22.69 -37.05
N ASP A 57 14.75 -23.54 -37.24
CA ASP A 57 13.79 -23.51 -38.34
C ASP A 57 12.60 -22.54 -38.09
N GLY A 58 12.60 -21.81 -36.98
CA GLY A 58 11.54 -20.87 -36.61
C GLY A 58 10.34 -21.51 -35.88
N THR A 59 10.31 -22.84 -35.74
CA THR A 59 9.25 -23.54 -35.00
C THR A 59 9.38 -23.32 -33.49
N THR A 60 8.26 -23.35 -32.76
CA THR A 60 8.26 -23.20 -31.29
C THR A 60 8.25 -24.57 -30.63
N ARG A 61 9.17 -24.79 -29.71
CA ARG A 61 9.25 -25.99 -28.86
C ARG A 61 8.95 -25.61 -27.41
N PRO A 62 8.20 -26.44 -26.66
CA PRO A 62 8.01 -26.18 -25.24
C PRO A 62 9.34 -26.19 -24.47
N GLY A 63 9.40 -25.33 -23.45
CA GLY A 63 10.52 -25.32 -22.50
C GLY A 63 10.62 -26.66 -21.76
N PRO A 64 11.82 -27.07 -21.30
CA PRO A 64 12.00 -28.34 -20.60
C PRO A 64 11.09 -28.49 -19.36
N TYR A 65 10.71 -27.40 -18.71
CA TYR A 65 9.89 -27.39 -17.50
C TYR A 65 8.61 -26.56 -17.66
N GLN A 66 8.19 -26.26 -18.90
CA GLN A 66 7.03 -25.40 -19.15
C GLN A 66 5.74 -25.93 -18.47
N HIS A 67 5.52 -27.24 -18.51
CA HIS A 67 4.38 -27.88 -17.87
C HIS A 67 4.34 -27.64 -16.35
N LEU A 68 5.50 -27.53 -15.69
CA LEU A 68 5.59 -27.23 -14.26
C LEU A 68 5.30 -25.76 -13.96
N ALA A 69 5.63 -24.85 -14.88
CA ALA A 69 5.21 -23.45 -14.76
C ALA A 69 3.69 -23.32 -14.87
N GLU A 70 3.09 -23.98 -15.86
CA GLU A 70 1.64 -24.01 -16.04
C GLU A 70 0.95 -24.64 -14.82
N GLU A 71 1.52 -25.70 -14.24
CA GLU A 71 1.03 -26.29 -13.00
C GLU A 71 1.10 -25.33 -11.81
N PHE A 72 2.26 -24.67 -11.62
CA PHE A 72 2.44 -23.68 -10.56
C PHE A 72 1.40 -22.57 -10.66
N GLU A 73 1.21 -22.00 -11.85
CA GLU A 73 0.24 -20.94 -12.11
C GLU A 73 -1.20 -21.40 -11.86
N ARG A 74 -1.58 -22.61 -12.30
CA ARG A 74 -2.91 -23.18 -12.02
C ARG A 74 -3.15 -23.35 -10.52
N ARG A 75 -2.18 -23.91 -9.78
CA ARG A 75 -2.31 -24.10 -8.33
C ARG A 75 -2.35 -22.77 -7.58
N LEU A 76 -1.51 -21.82 -7.96
CA LEU A 76 -1.51 -20.46 -7.39
C LEU A 76 -2.86 -19.78 -7.63
N LYS A 77 -3.40 -19.88 -8.84
CA LYS A 77 -4.70 -19.30 -9.18
C LYS A 77 -5.82 -19.92 -8.35
N ALA A 78 -5.82 -21.25 -8.17
CA ALA A 78 -6.80 -21.94 -7.35
C ALA A 78 -6.76 -21.50 -5.88
N LEU A 79 -5.58 -21.29 -5.30
CA LEU A 79 -5.43 -20.77 -3.93
C LEU A 79 -5.94 -19.33 -3.83
N GLN A 80 -5.60 -18.47 -4.80
CA GLN A 80 -6.11 -17.10 -4.85
C GLN A 80 -7.64 -17.05 -4.99
N ASP A 81 -8.22 -17.93 -5.82
CA ASP A 81 -9.67 -18.03 -6.00
C ASP A 81 -10.38 -18.56 -4.73
N ALA A 82 -9.68 -19.37 -3.93
CA ALA A 82 -10.13 -19.78 -2.60
C ALA A 82 -9.97 -18.69 -1.52
N GLY A 83 -9.34 -17.56 -1.86
CA GLY A 83 -9.11 -16.44 -0.93
C GLY A 83 -7.87 -16.60 -0.05
N GLU A 84 -7.01 -17.57 -0.33
CA GLU A 84 -5.76 -17.77 0.41
C GLU A 84 -4.72 -16.70 0.04
N ILE A 85 -4.11 -16.10 1.06
CA ILE A 85 -3.03 -15.13 0.86
C ILE A 85 -1.70 -15.89 0.79
N VAL A 86 -1.28 -16.22 -0.43
CA VAL A 86 -0.08 -17.02 -0.66
C VAL A 86 1.20 -16.20 -0.53
N ASP A 87 1.19 -14.91 -0.88
CA ASP A 87 2.32 -14.00 -0.64
C ASP A 87 2.03 -13.12 0.60
N PRO A 88 2.79 -13.24 1.70
CA PRO A 88 2.58 -12.46 2.92
C PRO A 88 2.69 -10.95 2.68
N ARG A 89 3.38 -10.49 1.62
CA ARG A 89 3.41 -9.07 1.27
C ARG A 89 2.09 -8.55 0.75
N ASP A 90 1.23 -9.38 0.17
CA ASP A 90 -0.09 -8.93 -0.29
C ASP A 90 -0.96 -8.55 0.91
N ALA A 91 -0.93 -9.36 1.98
CA ALA A 91 -1.53 -9.00 3.27
C ALA A 91 -0.91 -7.72 3.83
N GLN A 92 0.42 -7.58 3.79
CA GLN A 92 1.10 -6.38 4.28
C GLN A 92 0.70 -5.13 3.48
N ILE A 93 0.65 -5.23 2.15
CA ILE A 93 0.24 -4.13 1.26
C ILE A 93 -1.21 -3.75 1.53
N ALA A 94 -2.11 -4.72 1.69
CA ALA A 94 -3.51 -4.47 2.03
C ALA A 94 -3.64 -3.74 3.38
N GLY A 95 -2.93 -4.22 4.41
CA GLY A 95 -2.90 -3.58 5.73
C GLY A 95 -2.33 -2.16 5.68
N LEU A 96 -1.21 -1.96 4.96
CA LEU A 96 -0.61 -0.64 4.78
C LEU A 96 -1.53 0.33 4.02
N LYS A 97 -2.25 -0.15 3.00
CA LYS A 97 -3.25 0.67 2.29
C LYS A 97 -4.37 1.10 3.23
N ALA A 98 -4.91 0.18 4.03
CA ALA A 98 -5.97 0.47 5.00
C ALA A 98 -5.50 1.49 6.06
N ALA A 99 -4.30 1.28 6.62
CA ALA A 99 -3.70 2.22 7.57
C ALA A 99 -3.46 3.60 6.95
N ASN A 100 -3.01 3.65 5.70
CA ASN A 100 -2.80 4.92 4.99
C ASN A 100 -4.11 5.66 4.73
N SER A 101 -5.19 4.93 4.39
CA SER A 101 -6.52 5.54 4.24
C SER A 101 -7.06 6.09 5.56
N ASP A 102 -6.93 5.35 6.67
CA ASP A 102 -7.32 5.82 8.01
C ASP A 102 -6.56 7.10 8.39
N LEU A 103 -5.24 7.11 8.19
CA LEU A 103 -4.41 8.26 8.50
C LEU A 103 -4.81 9.50 7.69
N ARG A 104 -5.10 9.33 6.39
CA ARG A 104 -5.58 10.42 5.53
C ARG A 104 -6.91 10.97 6.00
N GLU A 105 -7.87 10.10 6.36
CA GLU A 105 -9.17 10.54 6.88
C GLU A 105 -9.00 11.31 8.20
N ARG A 106 -8.16 10.82 9.11
CA ARG A 106 -7.88 11.50 10.38
C ARG A 106 -7.17 12.83 10.18
N MET A 107 -6.27 12.94 9.21
CA MET A 107 -5.63 14.21 8.85
C MET A 107 -6.66 15.21 8.32
N ALA A 108 -7.51 14.80 7.38
CA ALA A 108 -8.55 15.67 6.83
C ALA A 108 -9.51 16.18 7.93
N LYS A 109 -9.93 15.31 8.87
CA LYS A 109 -10.76 15.71 10.01
C LYS A 109 -10.06 16.73 10.92
N ARG A 110 -8.76 16.55 11.17
CA ARG A 110 -7.96 17.48 11.99
C ARG A 110 -7.77 18.82 11.29
N GLU A 111 -7.50 18.82 9.99
CA GLU A 111 -7.37 20.04 9.19
C GLU A 111 -8.67 20.85 9.19
N ALA A 112 -9.81 20.18 8.95
CA ALA A 112 -11.12 20.82 9.06
C ALA A 112 -11.35 21.44 10.45
N ARG A 113 -11.01 20.71 11.52
CA ARG A 113 -11.15 21.21 12.88
C ARG A 113 -10.23 22.41 13.17
N ILE A 114 -9.02 22.42 12.63
CA ILE A 114 -8.10 23.56 12.76
C ILE A 114 -8.68 24.79 12.08
N VAL A 115 -9.23 24.65 10.86
CA VAL A 115 -9.89 25.75 10.15
C VAL A 115 -11.05 26.32 10.98
N GLU A 116 -11.95 25.47 11.48
CA GLU A 116 -13.06 25.90 12.35
C GLU A 116 -12.58 26.66 13.59
N LEU A 117 -11.53 26.15 14.26
CA LEU A 117 -10.99 26.77 15.46
C LEU A 117 -10.35 28.13 15.17
N VAL A 118 -9.66 28.26 14.04
CA VAL A 118 -9.05 29.53 13.61
C VAL A 118 -10.14 30.55 13.29
N GLU A 119 -11.17 30.16 12.51
CA GLU A 119 -12.30 31.05 12.19
C GLU A 119 -13.03 31.50 13.46
N PHE A 120 -13.28 30.57 14.39
CA PHE A 120 -13.89 30.89 15.67
C PHE A 120 -13.03 31.85 16.49
N GLN A 121 -11.71 31.62 16.57
CA GLN A 121 -10.77 32.48 17.27
C GLN A 121 -10.78 33.89 16.68
N THR A 122 -10.70 34.03 15.36
CA THR A 122 -10.74 35.33 14.67
C THR A 122 -12.04 36.07 15.00
N MET A 123 -13.19 35.41 14.88
CA MET A 123 -14.49 36.01 15.19
C MET A 123 -14.59 36.45 16.66
N ALA A 124 -14.13 35.61 17.59
CA ALA A 124 -14.15 35.92 19.02
C ALA A 124 -13.29 37.15 19.35
N LEU A 125 -12.09 37.22 18.78
CA LEU A 125 -11.18 38.36 18.97
C LEU A 125 -11.78 39.65 18.40
N SER A 126 -12.37 39.61 17.20
CA SER A 126 -13.04 40.78 16.61
C SER A 126 -14.20 41.27 17.48
N ARG A 127 -15.01 40.35 18.04
CA ARG A 127 -16.12 40.71 18.94
C ARG A 127 -15.62 41.34 20.24
N ILE A 128 -14.58 40.78 20.86
CA ILE A 128 -13.99 41.33 22.07
C ILE A 128 -13.43 42.74 21.81
N ALA A 129 -12.72 42.93 20.69
CA ALA A 129 -12.20 44.24 20.31
C ALA A 129 -13.33 45.27 20.14
N ALA A 130 -14.39 44.92 19.41
CA ALA A 130 -15.54 45.80 19.20
C ALA A 130 -16.26 46.14 20.52
N GLN A 131 -16.45 45.16 21.40
CA GLN A 131 -17.04 45.39 22.73
C GLN A 131 -16.17 46.29 23.59
N HIS A 132 -14.86 46.11 23.56
CA HIS A 132 -13.93 46.92 24.32
C HIS A 132 -13.91 48.38 23.85
N ASP A 133 -13.95 48.61 22.55
CA ASP A 133 -14.02 49.96 21.98
C ASP A 133 -15.36 50.63 22.30
N GLU A 134 -16.47 49.90 22.29
CA GLU A 134 -17.77 50.42 22.69
C GLU A 134 -17.80 50.79 24.18
N ILE A 135 -17.24 49.96 25.06
CA ILE A 135 -17.11 50.27 26.50
C ILE A 135 -16.29 51.54 26.70
N ARG A 136 -15.18 51.71 25.96
CA ARG A 136 -14.38 52.94 26.01
C ARG A 136 -15.21 54.15 25.58
N ARG A 137 -15.92 54.05 24.46
CA ARG A 137 -16.79 55.12 23.94
C ARG A 137 -17.85 55.53 24.97
N LEU A 138 -18.54 54.55 25.56
CA LEU A 138 -19.58 54.77 26.57
C LEU A 138 -19.01 55.42 27.84
N ARG A 139 -17.83 54.97 28.30
CA ARG A 139 -17.14 55.57 29.46
C ARG A 139 -16.76 57.03 29.19
N SER A 140 -16.22 57.34 28.01
CA SER A 140 -15.90 58.72 27.62
C SER A 140 -17.14 59.60 27.54
N ALA A 141 -18.24 59.09 26.96
CA ALA A 141 -19.50 59.83 26.89
C ALA A 141 -20.07 60.15 28.29
N LEU A 142 -20.03 59.18 29.21
CA LEU A 142 -20.49 59.37 30.59
C LEU A 142 -19.63 60.41 31.34
N ALA A 143 -18.31 60.35 31.18
CA ALA A 143 -17.41 61.34 31.78
C ALA A 143 -17.68 62.77 31.28
N ASN A 144 -17.95 62.93 29.97
CA ASN A 144 -18.28 64.22 29.38
C ASN A 144 -19.65 64.75 29.87
N ALA A 145 -20.64 63.87 30.04
CA ALA A 145 -21.96 64.26 30.56
C ALA A 145 -21.90 64.68 32.04
N GLY A 146 -21.07 64.04 32.86
CA GLY A 146 -20.85 64.40 34.26
C GLY A 146 -20.17 65.76 34.48
N ASN A 147 -19.46 66.27 33.46
CA ASN A 147 -18.83 67.59 33.49
C ASN A 147 -19.79 68.75 33.18
N VAL A 148 -21.05 68.48 32.83
CA VAL A 148 -22.06 69.51 32.57
C VAL A 148 -22.80 69.83 33.87
N ARG A 149 -22.35 70.88 34.59
CA ARG A 149 -23.05 71.41 35.78
C ARG A 149 -24.24 72.28 35.32
N PRO A 150 -25.47 72.08 35.84
CA PRO A 150 -26.57 73.00 35.53
C PRO A 150 -26.28 74.36 36.19
N LEU A 151 -26.26 75.42 35.39
CA LEU A 151 -26.19 76.80 35.87
C LEU A 151 -27.53 77.13 36.55
N ARG A 152 -27.49 77.34 37.86
CA ARG A 152 -28.56 77.96 38.66
C ARG A 152 -28.03 79.24 39.29
#